data_AF-A0A836P004-F1
#
_entry.id   AF-A0A836P004-F1
#
_cell.length_a   1.000
_cell.length_b   1.000
_cell.length_c   1.000
_cell.angle_alpha   90.00
_cell.angle_beta   90.00
_cell.angle_gamma   90.00
#
_symmetry.space_group_name_H-M   'P 1'
#
loop_
_entity.id
_entity.type
_entity.pdbx_description
1 polymer ?
#
loop_
_entity_poly.entity_id
_entity_poly.type
_entity_poly.pdbx_seq_one_letter_code
_entity_poly.pdbx_strand_id
1 'polypeptide(L)'
;MLGYLSHTRVLRFAGLFTWAMIVMPLVYTYWPPAEEGDHRSVAEAVMMSAFFIGFGASYFWLTRGLNSGGHAHWYDRLILLLLTICALAVSYLSGTGLGSILMMVAAGVIPWLLPLRVGVLWLVLSQLAVLPVFYYLRPDFTLFAALMQSLLYGGFSMFIFVTSLVARQQTDAREEQRRLNAELRATRALLAESARVNERTRISRELHDLLGHHLTALSLNLEVAGHITEGQAQEHVRQAHTLAKLLLTDVREAVSHLRDSGAIDLEAALRPLVTQVPSLDIHLDIAQPLTLDDPDD
;
A
#
# COMPACT_ATOMS: atom_id res chain seq x y z
N MET A 1 18.52 -7.54 -12.92
CA MET A 1 18.97 -7.42 -11.51
C MET A 1 18.47 -6.16 -10.76
N LEU A 2 17.71 -5.23 -11.38
CA LEU A 2 17.23 -3.99 -10.73
C LEU A 2 15.79 -4.05 -10.18
N GLY A 3 15.08 -5.18 -10.30
CA GLY A 3 13.65 -5.29 -9.96
C GLY A 3 13.30 -5.22 -8.46
N TYR A 4 14.30 -5.26 -7.57
CA TYR A 4 14.10 -5.28 -6.10
C TYR A 4 14.31 -3.93 -5.41
N LEU A 5 14.75 -2.89 -6.14
CA LEU A 5 14.90 -1.56 -5.55
C LEU A 5 13.55 -0.83 -5.61
N SER A 6 13.05 -0.40 -4.45
CA SER A 6 11.90 0.51 -4.41
C SER A 6 12.24 1.79 -5.18
N HIS A 7 11.27 2.36 -5.91
CA HIS A 7 11.48 3.57 -6.73
C HIS A 7 12.07 4.72 -5.88
N THR A 8 11.67 4.79 -4.62
CA THR A 8 12.17 5.73 -3.62
C THR A 8 13.64 5.52 -3.25
N ARG A 9 14.12 4.26 -3.20
CA ARG A 9 15.54 3.95 -2.98
C ARG A 9 16.40 4.36 -4.16
N VAL A 10 15.94 4.10 -5.38
CA VAL A 10 16.65 4.51 -6.60
C VAL A 10 16.79 6.03 -6.66
N LEU A 11 15.70 6.76 -6.41
CA LEU A 11 15.70 8.23 -6.37
C LEU A 11 16.70 8.76 -5.34
N ARG A 12 16.71 8.19 -4.13
CA ARG A 12 17.62 8.57 -3.05
C ARG A 12 19.09 8.36 -3.43
N PHE A 13 19.44 7.18 -3.97
CA PHE A 13 20.82 6.92 -4.37
C PHE A 13 21.25 7.82 -5.52
N ALA A 14 20.37 8.07 -6.50
CA ALA A 14 20.66 9.00 -7.59
C ALA A 14 20.93 10.42 -7.07
N GLY A 15 20.11 10.95 -6.16
CA GLY A 15 20.33 12.29 -5.60
C GLY A 15 21.58 12.39 -4.72
N LEU A 16 21.86 11.38 -3.88
CA LEU A 16 23.09 11.33 -3.08
C LEU A 16 24.34 11.19 -3.93
N PHE A 17 24.25 10.46 -5.05
CA PHE A 17 25.33 10.35 -6.02
C PHE A 17 25.61 11.69 -6.70
N THR A 18 24.58 12.39 -7.18
CA THR A 18 24.74 13.73 -7.76
C THR A 18 25.31 14.72 -6.74
N TRP A 19 24.84 14.66 -5.49
CA TRP A 19 25.40 15.45 -4.38
C TRP A 19 26.89 15.15 -4.20
N ALA A 20 27.28 13.88 -4.10
CA ALA A 20 28.69 13.50 -3.96
C ALA A 20 29.56 13.95 -5.15
N MET A 21 29.05 13.91 -6.38
CA MET A 21 29.78 14.40 -7.56
C MET A 21 30.05 15.91 -7.52
N ILE A 22 29.18 16.70 -6.88
CA ILE A 22 29.34 18.16 -6.77
C ILE A 22 30.51 18.54 -5.86
N VAL A 23 30.98 17.63 -4.99
CA VAL A 23 32.13 17.87 -4.11
C VAL A 23 33.37 18.27 -4.91
N MET A 24 33.67 17.58 -6.01
CA MET A 24 34.90 17.84 -6.77
C MET A 24 34.91 19.24 -7.44
N PRO A 25 33.87 19.66 -8.19
CA PRO A 25 33.78 21.04 -8.70
C PRO A 25 33.79 22.10 -7.59
N LEU A 26 33.19 21.78 -6.43
CA LEU A 26 33.13 22.70 -5.29
C LEU A 26 34.52 22.91 -4.67
N VAL A 27 35.30 21.84 -4.51
CA VAL A 27 36.70 21.91 -4.06
C VAL A 27 37.54 22.71 -5.06
N TYR A 28 37.38 22.48 -6.36
CA TYR A 28 38.09 23.25 -7.39
C TYR A 28 37.77 24.75 -7.33
N THR A 29 36.52 25.11 -7.05
CA THR A 29 36.09 26.53 -6.95
C THR A 29 36.69 27.25 -5.74
N TYR A 30 36.89 26.55 -4.61
CA TYR A 30 37.38 27.13 -3.35
C TYR A 30 38.88 26.95 -3.13
N TRP A 31 39.50 25.97 -3.78
CA TRP A 31 40.92 25.70 -3.73
C TRP A 31 41.49 25.64 -5.16
N PRO A 32 41.52 26.78 -5.88
CA PRO A 32 42.09 26.82 -7.21
C PRO A 32 43.59 26.44 -7.15
N PRO A 33 44.11 25.75 -8.17
CA PRO A 33 45.54 25.50 -8.28
C PRO A 33 46.31 26.83 -8.23
N ALA A 34 47.50 26.81 -7.61
CA ALA A 34 48.25 27.98 -7.12
C ALA A 34 48.62 29.08 -8.16
N GLU A 35 48.23 28.93 -9.43
CA GLU A 35 48.46 29.90 -10.50
C GLU A 35 47.40 31.02 -10.55
N GLU A 36 46.22 30.84 -9.95
CA GLU A 36 45.13 31.84 -9.88
C GLU A 36 44.98 32.38 -8.45
N GLY A 37 45.67 33.48 -8.15
CA GLY A 37 45.89 34.02 -6.80
C GLY A 37 44.71 34.69 -6.08
N ASP A 38 43.49 34.14 -6.15
CA ASP A 38 42.37 34.60 -5.31
C ASP A 38 42.00 33.53 -4.26
N HIS A 39 42.72 33.53 -3.14
CA HIS A 39 42.40 32.65 -2.01
C HIS A 39 41.17 33.20 -1.29
N ARG A 40 40.00 32.60 -1.55
CA ARG A 40 38.80 32.88 -0.76
C ARG A 40 39.03 32.65 0.73
N SER A 41 38.36 33.44 1.56
CA SER A 41 38.54 33.37 3.01
C SER A 41 38.22 31.97 3.55
N VAL A 42 39.02 31.49 4.51
CA VAL A 42 38.76 30.19 5.18
C VAL A 42 37.35 30.15 5.77
N ALA A 43 36.85 31.30 6.25
CA ALA A 43 35.49 31.44 6.76
C ALA A 43 34.42 31.13 5.71
N GLU A 44 34.58 31.62 4.46
CA GLU A 44 33.66 31.30 3.37
C GLU A 44 33.70 29.81 2.98
N ALA A 45 34.88 29.20 2.98
CA ALA A 45 35.03 27.78 2.69
C ALA A 45 34.35 26.91 3.76
N VAL A 46 34.48 27.27 5.04
CA VAL A 46 33.82 26.58 6.16
C VAL A 46 32.30 26.76 6.09
N MET A 47 31.82 27.99 5.85
CA MET A 47 30.40 28.28 5.73
C MET A 47 29.77 27.54 4.54
N MET A 48 30.45 27.52 3.40
CA MET A 48 30.04 26.75 2.23
C MET A 48 29.92 25.25 2.55
N SER A 49 30.96 24.68 3.16
CA SER A 49 30.98 23.27 3.55
C SER A 49 29.82 22.93 4.49
N ALA A 50 29.49 23.83 5.42
CA ALA A 50 28.36 23.67 6.32
C ALA A 50 27.01 23.62 5.58
N PHE A 51 26.75 24.54 4.63
CA PHE A 51 25.52 24.52 3.84
C PHE A 51 25.44 23.30 2.91
N PHE A 52 26.57 22.89 2.33
CA PHE A 52 26.62 21.73 1.45
C PHE A 52 26.36 20.41 2.20
N ILE A 53 26.94 20.24 3.39
CA ILE A 53 26.67 19.10 4.27
C ILE A 53 25.23 19.17 4.80
N GLY A 54 24.76 20.35 5.17
CA GLY A 54 23.38 20.60 5.60
C GLY A 54 22.36 20.20 4.53
N PHE A 55 22.65 20.47 3.26
CA PHE A 55 21.85 19.98 2.13
C PHE A 55 21.82 18.45 2.08
N GLY A 56 22.99 17.79 2.12
CA GLY A 56 23.08 16.33 2.07
C GLY A 56 22.35 15.65 3.23
N ALA A 57 22.51 16.17 4.45
CA ALA A 57 21.83 15.67 5.64
C ALA A 57 20.30 15.85 5.55
N SER A 58 19.83 17.03 5.13
CA SER A 58 18.41 17.32 4.92
C SER A 58 17.81 16.41 3.85
N TYR A 59 18.51 16.23 2.72
CA TYR A 59 18.08 15.36 1.63
C TYR A 59 18.01 13.90 2.07
N PHE A 60 19.03 13.41 2.78
CA PHE A 60 19.06 12.06 3.31
C PHE A 60 17.91 11.80 4.28
N TRP A 61 17.63 12.77 5.17
CA TRP A 61 16.54 12.66 6.14
C TRP A 61 15.18 12.61 5.45
N LEU A 62 14.95 13.54 4.53
CA LEU A 62 13.71 13.66 3.76
C LEU A 62 13.46 12.41 2.89
N THR A 63 14.51 11.86 2.28
CA THR A 63 14.41 10.66 1.44
C THR A 63 14.35 9.34 2.21
N ARG A 64 14.70 9.32 3.51
CA ARG A 64 14.58 8.13 4.36
C ARG A 64 13.12 7.80 4.69
N GLY A 65 12.27 8.82 4.79
CA GLY A 65 10.85 8.70 5.12
C GLY A 65 9.89 8.73 3.92
N LEU A 66 10.39 8.68 2.68
CA LEU A 66 9.53 8.68 1.49
C LEU A 66 8.77 7.37 1.35
N ASN A 67 7.57 7.33 1.92
CA ASN A 67 6.57 6.30 1.66
C ASN A 67 5.36 6.93 0.96
N SER A 68 4.83 6.23 -0.04
CA SER A 68 3.48 6.46 -0.53
C SER A 68 2.51 6.18 0.64
N GLY A 69 1.62 7.13 0.93
CA GLY A 69 0.63 7.00 2.01
C GLY A 69 0.91 7.76 3.32
N GLY A 70 2.11 8.29 3.56
CA GLY A 70 2.39 9.15 4.73
C GLY A 70 2.01 10.61 4.47
N HIS A 71 1.13 11.20 5.27
CA HIS A 71 0.93 12.65 5.25
C HIS A 71 2.25 13.32 5.61
N ALA A 72 2.82 14.10 4.69
CA ALA A 72 4.04 14.87 4.96
C ALA A 72 3.82 15.71 6.23
N HIS A 73 4.58 15.39 7.28
CA HIS A 73 4.50 16.08 8.54
C HIS A 73 4.97 17.53 8.35
N TRP A 74 4.57 18.43 9.24
CA TRP A 74 4.98 19.83 9.16
C TRP A 74 6.51 19.99 9.22
N TYR A 75 7.20 19.10 9.93
CA TYR A 75 8.67 19.03 9.98
C TYR A 75 9.29 18.73 8.61
N ASP A 76 8.68 17.89 7.78
CA ASP A 76 9.18 17.58 6.43
C ASP A 76 9.18 18.82 5.53
N ARG A 77 8.18 19.69 5.71
CA ARG A 77 8.09 20.98 5.01
C ARG A 77 9.18 21.92 5.49
N LEU A 78 9.46 21.98 6.78
CA LEU A 78 10.58 22.79 7.31
C LEU A 78 11.93 22.28 6.81
N ILE A 79 12.10 20.97 6.68
CA ILE A 79 13.35 20.39 6.16
C ILE A 79 13.47 20.61 4.66
N LEU A 80 12.36 20.64 3.91
CA LEU A 80 12.36 21.10 2.52
C LEU A 80 12.74 22.58 2.41
N LEU A 81 12.24 23.45 3.29
CA LEU A 81 12.67 24.85 3.36
C LEU A 81 14.19 24.93 3.61
N LEU A 82 14.68 24.23 4.63
CA LEU A 82 16.10 24.17 4.95
C LEU A 82 16.93 23.66 3.77
N LEU A 83 16.48 22.61 3.09
CA LEU A 83 17.12 22.04 1.89
C LEU A 83 17.25 23.11 0.79
N THR A 84 16.18 23.86 0.52
CA THR A 84 16.21 24.93 -0.49
C THR A 84 17.07 26.12 -0.08
N ILE A 85 17.06 26.50 1.20
CA ILE A 85 17.92 27.56 1.73
C ILE A 85 19.39 27.17 1.60
N CYS A 86 19.74 25.93 1.96
CA CYS A 86 21.10 25.42 1.79
C CYS A 86 21.53 25.43 0.32
N ALA A 87 20.67 24.99 -0.61
CA ALA A 87 20.99 25.01 -2.03
C ALA A 87 21.15 26.44 -2.58
N LEU A 88 20.31 27.39 -2.16
CA LEU A 88 20.48 28.80 -2.50
C LEU A 88 21.75 29.38 -1.90
N ALA A 89 22.04 29.12 -0.64
CA ALA A 89 23.25 29.58 0.02
C ALA A 89 24.51 29.08 -0.71
N VAL A 90 24.54 27.80 -1.10
CA VAL A 90 25.60 27.24 -1.96
C VAL A 90 25.66 27.97 -3.31
N SER A 91 24.52 28.29 -3.91
CA SER A 91 24.48 29.04 -5.18
C SER A 91 25.11 30.44 -5.05
N TYR A 92 24.70 31.21 -4.04
CA TYR A 92 25.19 32.58 -3.81
C TYR A 92 26.65 32.59 -3.36
N LEU A 93 27.07 31.63 -2.53
CA LEU A 93 28.44 31.54 -2.06
C LEU A 93 29.40 31.11 -3.18
N SER A 94 29.05 30.09 -3.97
CA SER A 94 29.90 29.68 -5.09
C SER A 94 29.93 30.71 -6.22
N GLY A 95 28.81 31.41 -6.48
CA GLY A 95 28.66 32.21 -7.72
C GLY A 95 28.60 31.36 -8.99
N THR A 96 28.39 30.05 -8.86
CA THR A 96 28.36 29.08 -9.96
C THR A 96 26.99 28.41 -10.09
N GLY A 97 26.80 27.64 -11.17
CA GLY A 97 25.57 26.86 -11.38
C GLY A 97 25.42 25.63 -10.48
N LEU A 98 26.33 25.37 -9.54
CA LEU A 98 26.29 24.18 -8.68
C LEU A 98 25.04 24.16 -7.78
N GLY A 99 24.60 25.33 -7.29
CA GLY A 99 23.35 25.45 -6.53
C GLY A 99 22.12 25.05 -7.34
N SER A 100 22.09 25.35 -8.65
CA SER A 100 21.02 24.92 -9.55
C SER A 100 20.95 23.39 -9.68
N ILE A 101 22.09 22.70 -9.67
CA ILE A 101 22.14 21.23 -9.72
C ILE A 101 21.58 20.65 -8.41
N LEU A 102 21.89 21.24 -7.26
CA LEU A 102 21.30 20.85 -5.98
C LEU A 102 19.78 21.09 -5.96
N MET A 103 19.30 22.21 -6.54
CA MET A 103 17.86 22.45 -6.72
C MET A 103 17.21 21.43 -7.64
N MET A 104 17.90 21.01 -8.70
CA MET A 104 17.44 19.95 -9.60
C MET A 104 17.26 18.61 -8.84
N VAL A 105 18.16 18.28 -7.92
CA VAL A 105 18.02 17.11 -7.03
C VAL A 105 16.86 17.30 -6.05
N ALA A 106 16.70 18.49 -5.47
CA ALA A 106 15.60 18.83 -4.58
C ALA A 106 14.23 18.72 -5.28
N ALA A 107 14.15 19.04 -6.57
CA ALA A 107 12.94 18.93 -7.39
C ALA A 107 12.37 17.52 -7.42
N GLY A 108 13.22 16.50 -7.27
CA GLY A 108 12.79 15.10 -7.18
C GLY A 108 12.02 14.80 -5.90
N VAL A 109 12.17 15.57 -4.82
CA VAL A 109 11.52 15.28 -3.53
C VAL A 109 10.19 16.02 -3.38
N ILE A 110 10.05 17.17 -4.05
CA ILE A 110 8.87 18.05 -3.95
C ILE A 110 7.54 17.30 -4.21
N PRO A 111 7.39 16.46 -5.27
CA PRO A 111 6.13 15.77 -5.55
C PRO A 111 5.67 14.84 -4.44
N TRP A 112 6.56 14.40 -3.56
CA TRP A 112 6.23 13.47 -2.47
C TRP A 112 5.74 14.18 -1.21
N LEU A 113 6.02 15.48 -1.07
CA LEU A 113 5.76 16.24 0.15
C LEU A 113 4.65 17.27 0.01
N LEU A 114 4.49 17.82 -1.21
CA LEU A 114 3.59 18.92 -1.48
C LEU A 114 2.51 18.52 -2.50
N PRO A 115 1.31 19.13 -2.42
CA PRO A 115 0.33 18.99 -3.48
C PRO A 115 0.86 19.63 -4.77
N LEU A 116 0.46 19.09 -5.93
CA LEU A 116 1.00 19.45 -7.25
C LEU A 116 1.09 20.97 -7.48
N ARG A 117 0.04 21.73 -7.13
CA ARG A 117 -0.02 23.19 -7.32
C ARG A 117 1.04 23.93 -6.50
N VAL A 118 1.20 23.55 -5.23
CA VAL A 118 2.18 24.17 -4.33
C VAL A 118 3.59 23.72 -4.72
N GLY A 119 3.77 22.47 -5.13
CA GLY A 119 5.05 21.95 -5.59
C GLY A 119 5.58 22.65 -6.86
N VAL A 120 4.70 22.90 -7.85
CA VAL A 120 5.07 23.65 -9.05
C VAL A 120 5.40 25.10 -8.71
N LEU A 121 4.58 25.75 -7.88
CA LEU A 121 4.85 27.11 -7.43
C LEU A 121 6.18 27.20 -6.67
N TRP A 122 6.45 26.24 -5.78
CA TRP A 122 7.72 26.11 -5.06
C TRP A 122 8.91 25.97 -6.01
N LEU A 123 8.79 25.09 -7.00
CA LEU A 123 9.82 24.86 -8.02
C LEU A 123 10.13 26.14 -8.80
N VAL A 124 9.10 26.82 -9.30
CA VAL A 124 9.25 28.07 -10.06
C VAL A 124 9.87 29.18 -9.21
N LEU A 125 9.41 29.36 -7.97
CA LEU A 125 10.00 30.34 -7.05
C LEU A 125 11.46 30.03 -6.73
N SER A 126 11.80 28.75 -6.50
CA SER A 126 13.18 28.33 -6.24
C SER A 126 14.09 28.57 -7.44
N GLN A 127 13.59 28.40 -8.68
CA GLN A 127 14.35 28.67 -9.89
C GLN A 127 14.53 30.17 -10.15
N LEU A 128 13.50 30.98 -9.88
CA LEU A 128 13.59 32.44 -9.96
C LEU A 128 14.60 33.00 -8.96
N ALA A 129 14.70 32.42 -7.75
CA ALA A 129 15.65 32.85 -6.72
C ALA A 129 17.13 32.66 -7.09
N VAL A 130 17.42 31.82 -8.09
CA VAL A 130 18.79 31.59 -8.61
C VAL A 130 19.17 32.59 -9.72
N LEU A 131 18.19 33.23 -10.39
CA LEU A 131 18.46 34.18 -11.47
C LEU A 131 19.40 35.34 -11.06
N PRO A 132 19.24 35.97 -9.87
CA PRO A 132 20.16 37.02 -9.43
C PRO A 132 21.61 36.54 -9.27
N VAL A 133 21.83 35.25 -8.97
CA VAL A 133 23.19 34.67 -8.87
C VAL A 133 23.88 34.76 -10.24
N PHE A 134 23.20 34.34 -11.31
CA PHE A 134 23.78 34.39 -12.65
C PHE A 134 23.96 35.81 -13.19
N TYR A 135 23.09 36.75 -12.80
CA TYR A 135 23.15 38.12 -13.30
C TYR A 135 24.17 38.99 -12.54
N TYR A 136 24.20 38.92 -11.20
CA TYR A 136 25.03 39.82 -10.38
C TYR A 136 26.42 39.26 -10.06
N LEU A 137 26.59 37.94 -9.91
CA LEU A 137 27.87 37.36 -9.49
C LEU A 137 28.76 36.93 -10.67
N ARG A 138 28.26 37.01 -11.90
CA ARG A 138 29.00 36.65 -13.13
C ARG A 138 29.03 37.86 -14.06
N PRO A 139 30.07 38.71 -13.98
CA PRO A 139 30.18 39.93 -14.78
C PRO A 139 30.09 39.69 -16.30
N ASP A 140 30.49 38.49 -16.74
CA ASP A 140 30.50 38.10 -18.15
C ASP A 140 29.12 37.72 -18.70
N PHE A 141 28.09 37.60 -17.85
CA PHE A 141 26.76 37.16 -18.25
C PHE A 141 25.84 38.34 -18.56
N THR A 142 25.36 38.40 -19.79
CA THR A 142 24.21 39.26 -20.13
C THR A 142 22.94 38.76 -19.46
N LEU A 143 21.95 39.65 -19.27
CA LEU A 143 20.64 39.27 -18.74
C LEU A 143 20.01 38.11 -19.53
N PHE A 144 20.17 38.13 -20.86
CA PHE A 144 19.68 37.06 -21.74
C PHE A 144 20.39 35.73 -21.46
N ALA A 145 21.72 35.72 -21.32
CA ALA A 145 22.48 34.51 -20.99
C ALA A 145 22.10 33.96 -19.61
N ALA A 146 21.92 34.83 -18.60
CA ALA A 146 21.47 34.43 -17.27
C ALA A 146 20.07 33.82 -17.29
N LEU A 147 19.15 34.40 -18.07
CA LEU A 147 17.79 33.89 -18.23
C LEU A 147 17.79 32.55 -18.96
N MET A 148 18.56 32.41 -20.05
CA MET A 148 18.69 31.17 -20.81
C MET A 148 19.27 30.05 -19.94
N GLN A 149 20.32 30.34 -19.16
CA GLN A 149 20.93 29.39 -18.23
C GLN A 149 19.95 28.95 -17.13
N SER A 150 19.22 29.90 -16.53
CA SER A 150 18.20 29.58 -15.53
C SER A 150 17.07 28.74 -16.11
N LEU A 151 16.62 29.04 -17.33
CA LEU A 151 15.58 28.28 -18.01
C LEU A 151 16.04 26.84 -18.33
N LEU A 152 17.31 26.65 -18.71
CA LEU A 152 17.90 25.34 -18.95
C LEU A 152 17.87 24.48 -17.67
N TYR A 153 18.38 25.00 -16.55
CA TYR A 153 18.34 24.30 -15.27
C TYR A 153 16.90 24.08 -14.77
N GLY A 154 16.02 25.06 -14.98
CA GLY A 154 14.60 24.95 -14.67
C GLY A 154 13.92 23.84 -15.48
N GLY A 155 14.27 23.69 -16.76
CA GLY A 155 13.80 22.63 -17.63
C GLY A 155 14.20 21.24 -17.14
N PHE A 156 15.47 21.05 -16.77
CA PHE A 156 15.92 19.79 -16.17
C PHE A 156 15.28 19.52 -14.81
N SER A 157 15.11 20.54 -13.98
CA SER A 157 14.45 20.41 -12.68
C SER A 157 12.98 20.03 -12.84
N MET A 158 12.29 20.61 -13.83
CA MET A 158 10.93 20.24 -14.20
C MET A 158 10.85 18.79 -14.71
N PHE A 159 11.83 18.35 -15.51
CA PHE A 159 11.89 16.96 -15.95
C PHE A 159 12.02 16.00 -14.76
N ILE A 160 12.94 16.26 -13.82
CA ILE A 160 13.08 15.44 -12.60
C ILE A 160 11.81 15.49 -11.75
N PHE A 161 11.20 16.65 -11.60
CA PHE A 161 9.93 16.82 -10.89
C PHE A 161 8.83 15.95 -11.51
N VAL A 162 8.66 15.98 -12.83
CA VAL A 162 7.64 15.18 -13.54
C VAL A 162 7.95 13.70 -13.45
N THR A 163 9.20 13.27 -13.66
CA THR A 163 9.58 11.86 -13.51
C THR A 163 9.31 11.36 -12.09
N SER A 164 9.59 12.18 -11.08
CA SER A 164 9.33 11.86 -9.69
C SER A 164 7.82 11.83 -9.36
N LEU A 165 7.03 12.74 -9.95
CA LEU A 165 5.58 12.73 -9.86
C LEU A 165 4.98 11.44 -10.45
N VAL A 166 5.46 11.01 -11.62
CA VAL A 166 5.03 9.75 -12.24
C VAL A 166 5.42 8.57 -11.35
N ALA A 167 6.63 8.55 -10.79
CA ALA A 167 7.06 7.51 -9.86
C ALA A 167 6.19 7.44 -8.59
N ARG A 168 5.78 8.60 -8.06
CA ARG A 168 4.81 8.68 -6.95
C ARG A 168 3.46 8.09 -7.36
N GLN A 169 2.89 8.54 -8.48
CA GLN A 169 1.59 8.05 -8.98
C GLN A 169 1.61 6.53 -9.22
N GLN A 170 2.71 5.99 -9.75
CA GLN A 170 2.88 4.56 -9.91
C GLN A 170 2.95 3.80 -8.59
N THR A 171 3.50 4.42 -7.54
CA THR A 171 3.55 3.83 -6.21
C THR A 171 2.15 3.81 -5.59
N ASP A 172 1.44 4.95 -5.63
CA ASP A 172 0.06 5.09 -5.14
C ASP A 172 -0.89 4.09 -5.85
N ALA A 173 -0.78 3.98 -7.19
CA ALA A 173 -1.58 3.04 -7.96
C ALA A 173 -1.29 1.56 -7.63
N ARG A 174 -0.03 1.21 -7.35
CA ARG A 174 0.34 -0.16 -6.95
C ARG A 174 -0.18 -0.50 -5.56
N GLU A 175 -0.18 0.45 -4.64
CA GLU A 175 -0.74 0.25 -3.31
C GLU A 175 -2.25 0.06 -3.36
N GLU A 176 -2.96 0.88 -4.14
CA GLU A 176 -4.40 0.72 -4.36
C GLU A 176 -4.72 -0.62 -5.05
N GLN A 177 -3.94 -1.00 -6.06
CA GLN A 177 -4.11 -2.31 -6.71
C GLN A 177 -3.91 -3.48 -5.73
N ARG A 178 -2.92 -3.38 -4.82
CA ARG A 178 -2.68 -4.40 -3.79
C ARG A 178 -3.84 -4.48 -2.81
N ARG A 179 -4.37 -3.33 -2.38
CA ARG A 179 -5.53 -3.24 -1.50
C ARG A 179 -6.77 -3.88 -2.14
N LEU A 180 -7.12 -3.45 -3.35
CA LEU A 180 -8.26 -4.00 -4.09
C LEU A 180 -8.12 -5.51 -4.36
N ASN A 181 -6.90 -5.99 -4.62
CA ASN A 181 -6.67 -7.42 -4.81
C ASN A 181 -6.87 -8.22 -3.52
N ALA A 182 -6.44 -7.68 -2.38
CA ALA A 182 -6.68 -8.30 -1.07
C ALA A 182 -8.18 -8.34 -0.75
N GLU A 183 -8.89 -7.25 -0.99
CA GLU A 183 -10.35 -7.16 -0.81
C GLU A 183 -11.09 -8.16 -1.71
N LEU A 184 -10.74 -8.23 -3.00
CA LEU A 184 -11.32 -9.19 -3.94
C LEU A 184 -11.10 -10.64 -3.50
N ARG A 185 -9.92 -10.98 -2.97
CA ARG A 185 -9.63 -12.32 -2.46
C ARG A 185 -10.49 -12.65 -1.23
N ALA A 186 -10.63 -11.70 -0.31
CA ALA A 186 -11.50 -11.87 0.87
C ALA A 186 -12.96 -12.08 0.46
N THR A 187 -13.50 -11.23 -0.43
CA THR A 187 -14.88 -11.35 -0.91
C THR A 187 -15.12 -12.68 -1.64
N ARG A 188 -14.16 -13.16 -2.44
CA ARG A 188 -14.27 -14.48 -3.10
C ARG A 188 -14.31 -15.63 -2.11
N ALA A 189 -13.52 -15.56 -1.03
CA ALA A 189 -13.55 -16.58 0.01
C ALA A 189 -14.93 -16.61 0.71
N LEU A 190 -15.45 -15.44 1.09
CA LEU A 190 -16.77 -15.31 1.71
C LEU A 190 -17.90 -15.79 0.79
N LEU A 191 -17.87 -15.45 -0.50
CA LEU A 191 -18.86 -15.91 -1.48
C LEU A 191 -18.80 -17.42 -1.68
N ALA A 192 -17.61 -18.02 -1.74
CA ALA A 192 -17.46 -19.46 -1.88
C ALA A 192 -17.99 -20.21 -0.65
N GLU A 193 -17.73 -19.68 0.55
CA GLU A 193 -18.25 -20.22 1.80
C GLU A 193 -19.78 -20.09 1.88
N SER A 194 -20.32 -18.91 1.61
CA SER A 194 -21.77 -18.68 1.57
C SER A 194 -22.47 -19.57 0.55
N ALA A 195 -21.90 -19.72 -0.66
CA ALA A 195 -22.44 -20.63 -1.67
C ALA A 195 -22.44 -22.09 -1.20
N ARG A 196 -21.38 -22.53 -0.52
CA ARG A 196 -21.28 -23.88 0.05
C ARG A 196 -22.33 -24.12 1.14
N VAL A 197 -22.55 -23.14 2.03
CA VAL A 197 -23.56 -23.23 3.10
C VAL A 197 -24.98 -23.23 2.51
N ASN A 198 -25.26 -22.35 1.56
CA ASN A 198 -26.55 -22.31 0.86
C ASN A 198 -26.85 -23.63 0.14
N GLU A 199 -25.86 -24.21 -0.54
CA GLU A 199 -26.04 -25.47 -1.26
C GLU A 199 -26.30 -26.64 -0.29
N ARG A 200 -25.59 -26.70 0.84
CA ARG A 200 -25.85 -27.69 1.89
C ARG A 200 -27.27 -27.58 2.46
N THR A 201 -27.72 -26.35 2.72
CA THR A 201 -29.08 -26.08 3.22
C THR A 201 -30.13 -26.50 2.19
N ARG A 202 -29.88 -26.19 0.90
CA ARG A 202 -30.76 -26.62 -0.20
C ARG A 202 -30.86 -28.15 -0.28
N ILE A 203 -29.72 -28.85 -0.26
CA ILE A 203 -29.68 -30.32 -0.28
C ILE A 203 -30.41 -30.90 0.93
N SER A 204 -30.19 -30.36 2.13
CA SER A 204 -30.86 -30.80 3.35
C SER A 204 -32.39 -30.69 3.24
N ARG A 205 -32.91 -29.55 2.74
CA ARG A 205 -34.36 -29.35 2.53
C ARG A 205 -34.92 -30.28 1.47
N GLU A 206 -34.24 -30.40 0.32
CA GLU A 206 -34.66 -31.27 -0.78
C GLU A 206 -34.70 -32.75 -0.35
N LEU A 207 -33.70 -33.20 0.41
CA LEU A 207 -33.69 -34.55 1.01
C LEU A 207 -34.83 -34.73 2.03
N HIS A 208 -35.06 -33.75 2.91
CA HIS A 208 -36.14 -33.82 3.89
C HIS A 208 -37.52 -33.90 3.22
N ASP A 209 -37.76 -33.07 2.22
CA ASP A 209 -39.04 -32.99 1.53
C ASP A 209 -39.30 -34.27 0.71
N LEU A 210 -38.35 -34.70 -0.12
CA LEU A 210 -38.53 -35.88 -0.97
C LEU A 210 -38.54 -37.18 -0.17
N LEU A 211 -37.50 -37.44 0.64
CA LEU A 211 -37.39 -38.71 1.35
C LEU A 211 -38.37 -38.77 2.52
N GLY A 212 -38.55 -37.68 3.25
CA GLY A 212 -39.46 -37.62 4.39
C GLY A 212 -40.91 -37.92 4.00
N HIS A 213 -41.43 -37.28 2.95
CA HIS A 213 -42.80 -37.55 2.49
C HIS A 213 -42.97 -38.96 1.93
N HIS A 214 -42.05 -39.44 1.07
CA HIS A 214 -42.18 -40.76 0.45
C HIS A 214 -42.03 -41.90 1.46
N LEU A 215 -41.08 -41.81 2.40
CA LEU A 215 -40.90 -42.84 3.44
C LEU A 215 -42.06 -42.84 4.44
N THR A 216 -42.60 -41.67 4.79
CA THR A 216 -43.79 -41.58 5.67
C THR A 216 -45.01 -42.21 4.99
N ALA A 217 -45.25 -41.90 3.71
CA ALA A 217 -46.32 -42.52 2.93
C ALA A 217 -46.13 -44.04 2.77
N LEU A 218 -44.90 -44.50 2.52
CA LEU A 218 -44.57 -45.92 2.44
C LEU A 218 -44.83 -46.64 3.77
N SER A 219 -44.39 -46.03 4.89
CA SER A 219 -44.62 -46.58 6.22
C SER A 219 -46.11 -46.74 6.50
N LEU A 220 -46.93 -45.74 6.15
CA LEU A 220 -48.38 -45.76 6.33
C LEU A 220 -49.06 -46.81 5.44
N ASN A 221 -48.64 -46.94 4.18
CA ASN A 221 -49.13 -47.99 3.28
C ASN A 221 -48.78 -49.40 3.77
N LEU A 222 -47.57 -49.61 4.30
CA LEU A 222 -47.14 -50.88 4.87
C LEU A 222 -47.89 -51.22 6.16
N GLU A 223 -48.23 -50.20 6.96
CA GLU A 223 -49.07 -50.35 8.15
C GLU A 223 -50.47 -50.84 7.78
N VAL A 224 -51.12 -50.18 6.80
CA VAL A 224 -52.42 -50.62 6.27
C VAL A 224 -52.33 -52.03 5.69
N ALA A 225 -51.32 -52.32 4.86
CA ALA A 225 -51.11 -53.65 4.27
C ALA A 225 -50.98 -54.73 5.35
N GLY A 226 -50.30 -54.45 6.46
CA GLY A 226 -50.16 -55.39 7.58
C GLY A 226 -51.49 -55.80 8.23
N HIS A 227 -52.53 -54.97 8.12
CA HIS A 227 -53.87 -55.25 8.68
C HIS A 227 -54.76 -56.08 7.73
N ILE A 228 -54.46 -56.10 6.43
CA ILE A 228 -55.27 -56.79 5.39
C ILE A 228 -54.60 -58.06 4.83
N THR A 229 -53.34 -58.32 5.18
CA THR A 229 -52.59 -59.49 4.68
C THR A 229 -52.55 -60.59 5.73
N GLU A 230 -52.73 -61.86 5.33
CA GLU A 230 -52.72 -63.03 6.22
C GLU A 230 -51.66 -64.08 5.80
N GLY A 231 -51.31 -64.99 6.72
CA GLY A 231 -50.38 -66.09 6.47
C GLY A 231 -48.90 -65.65 6.36
N GLN A 232 -48.08 -66.37 5.60
CA GLN A 232 -46.64 -66.08 5.47
C GLN A 232 -46.34 -64.69 4.90
N ALA A 233 -47.24 -64.11 4.09
CA ALA A 233 -47.07 -62.78 3.52
C ALA A 233 -47.14 -61.66 4.58
N GLN A 234 -47.89 -61.86 5.67
CA GLN A 234 -48.01 -60.89 6.76
C GLN A 234 -46.66 -60.65 7.47
N GLU A 235 -45.86 -61.70 7.65
CA GLU A 235 -44.54 -61.57 8.29
C GLU A 235 -43.56 -60.76 7.44
N HIS A 236 -43.60 -60.94 6.11
CA HIS A 236 -42.80 -60.14 5.17
C HIS A 236 -43.22 -58.67 5.15
N VAL A 237 -44.51 -58.36 5.21
CA VAL A 237 -45.01 -56.97 5.29
C VAL A 237 -44.58 -56.31 6.61
N ARG A 238 -44.63 -57.05 7.73
CA ARG A 238 -44.17 -56.55 9.04
C ARG A 238 -42.66 -56.26 9.06
N GLN A 239 -41.85 -57.13 8.46
CA GLN A 239 -40.41 -56.87 8.27
C GLN A 239 -40.17 -55.63 7.40
N ALA A 240 -40.86 -55.50 6.28
CA ALA A 240 -40.74 -54.33 5.41
C ALA A 240 -41.13 -53.03 6.13
N HIS A 241 -42.19 -53.04 6.94
CA HIS A 241 -42.60 -51.87 7.74
C HIS A 241 -41.52 -51.48 8.77
N THR A 242 -40.89 -52.45 9.42
CA THR A 242 -39.81 -52.21 10.38
C THR A 242 -38.57 -51.62 9.70
N LEU A 243 -38.19 -52.17 8.54
CA LEU A 243 -37.09 -51.64 7.73
C LEU A 243 -37.37 -50.20 7.25
N ALA A 244 -38.60 -49.90 6.83
CA ALA A 244 -38.99 -48.55 6.44
C ALA A 244 -38.87 -47.54 7.59
N LYS A 245 -39.24 -47.92 8.83
CA LYS A 245 -39.06 -47.07 10.03
C LYS A 245 -37.59 -46.83 10.39
N LEU A 246 -36.76 -47.87 10.28
CA LEU A 246 -35.31 -47.73 10.48
C LEU A 246 -34.71 -46.77 9.43
N LEU A 247 -35.01 -46.98 8.15
CA LEU A 247 -34.59 -46.09 7.06
C LEU A 247 -35.01 -44.62 7.27
N LEU A 248 -36.23 -44.38 7.75
CA LEU A 248 -36.70 -43.02 8.06
C LEU A 248 -35.87 -42.38 9.18
N THR A 249 -35.46 -43.16 10.18
CA THR A 249 -34.62 -42.71 11.29
C THR A 249 -33.21 -42.38 10.80
N ASP A 250 -32.59 -43.30 10.04
CA ASP A 250 -31.26 -43.14 9.48
C ASP A 250 -31.17 -41.91 8.55
N VAL A 251 -32.19 -41.68 7.72
CA VAL A 251 -32.27 -40.50 6.84
C VAL A 251 -32.40 -39.21 7.65
N ARG A 252 -33.24 -39.19 8.70
CA ARG A 252 -33.39 -37.99 9.56
C ARG A 252 -32.09 -37.64 10.27
N GLU A 253 -31.38 -38.64 10.78
CA GLU A 253 -30.07 -38.46 11.42
C GLU A 253 -29.03 -37.94 10.42
N ALA A 254 -28.96 -38.53 9.21
CA ALA A 254 -28.05 -38.07 8.17
C ALA A 254 -28.32 -36.62 7.72
N VAL A 255 -29.60 -36.23 7.59
CA VAL A 255 -30.01 -34.85 7.25
C VAL A 255 -29.71 -33.89 8.40
N SER A 256 -29.93 -34.30 9.66
CA SER A 256 -29.58 -33.49 10.84
C SER A 256 -28.07 -33.23 10.90
N HIS A 257 -27.23 -34.25 10.67
CA HIS A 257 -25.79 -34.07 10.61
C HIS A 257 -25.34 -33.13 9.49
N LEU A 258 -26.02 -33.15 8.33
CA LEU A 258 -25.73 -32.25 7.21
C LEU A 258 -26.07 -30.79 7.56
N ARG A 259 -27.06 -30.57 8.43
CA ARG A 259 -27.51 -29.27 8.94
C ARG A 259 -26.63 -28.75 10.09
N ASP A 260 -26.36 -29.56 11.11
CA ASP A 260 -25.60 -29.15 12.30
C ASP A 260 -24.12 -28.89 12.01
N SER A 261 -23.57 -29.51 10.96
CA SER A 261 -22.24 -29.18 10.43
C SER A 261 -22.14 -27.79 9.76
N GLY A 262 -23.24 -27.02 9.79
CA GLY A 262 -23.37 -25.65 9.29
C GLY A 262 -23.39 -24.57 10.39
N ALA A 263 -23.39 -24.93 11.68
CA ALA A 263 -23.22 -23.96 12.75
C ALA A 263 -21.91 -23.19 12.52
N ILE A 264 -22.02 -21.86 12.37
CA ILE A 264 -20.87 -21.01 12.11
C ILE A 264 -19.98 -21.05 13.34
N ASP A 265 -18.79 -21.61 13.19
CA ASP A 265 -17.73 -21.50 14.20
C ASP A 265 -17.26 -20.04 14.21
N LEU A 266 -17.88 -19.25 15.08
CA LEU A 266 -17.64 -17.82 15.20
C LEU A 266 -16.19 -17.54 15.61
N GLU A 267 -15.54 -18.46 16.32
CA GLU A 267 -14.11 -18.36 16.66
C GLU A 267 -13.25 -18.45 15.39
N ALA A 268 -13.52 -19.45 14.53
CA ALA A 268 -12.81 -19.63 13.28
C ALA A 268 -12.96 -18.43 12.33
N ALA A 269 -14.13 -17.76 12.35
CA ALA A 269 -14.38 -16.55 11.56
C ALA A 269 -13.72 -15.28 12.15
N LEU A 270 -13.60 -15.16 13.47
CA LEU A 270 -13.06 -13.96 14.15
C LEU A 270 -11.53 -13.96 14.30
N ARG A 271 -10.88 -15.13 14.43
CA ARG A 271 -9.40 -15.25 14.53
C ARG A 271 -8.62 -14.55 13.40
N PRO A 272 -9.01 -14.67 12.12
CA PRO A 272 -8.33 -13.99 11.01
C PRO A 272 -8.42 -12.46 11.09
N LEU A 273 -9.51 -11.93 11.66
CA LEU A 273 -9.71 -10.49 11.81
C LEU A 273 -8.84 -9.90 12.93
N VAL A 274 -8.61 -10.66 14.01
CA VAL A 274 -7.72 -10.27 15.11
C VAL A 274 -6.25 -10.32 14.70
N THR A 275 -5.85 -11.37 13.98
CA THR A 275 -4.43 -11.60 13.63
C THR A 275 -3.90 -10.69 12.52
N GLN A 276 -4.78 -10.03 11.75
CA GLN A 276 -4.39 -9.16 10.63
C GLN A 276 -4.38 -7.66 10.95
N VAL A 277 -4.61 -7.24 12.21
CA VAL A 277 -4.54 -5.82 12.61
C VAL A 277 -3.16 -5.51 13.21
N PRO A 278 -2.23 -4.85 12.50
CA PRO A 278 -0.81 -4.80 12.88
C PRO A 278 -0.48 -3.79 14.00
N SER A 279 -1.45 -3.01 14.47
CA SER A 279 -1.23 -1.84 15.32
C SER A 279 -2.03 -1.81 16.62
N LEU A 280 -2.76 -2.89 16.95
CA LEU A 280 -3.57 -2.98 18.17
C LEU A 280 -3.40 -4.35 18.80
N ASP A 281 -3.15 -4.39 20.12
CA ASP A 281 -3.09 -5.64 20.88
C ASP A 281 -4.53 -5.99 21.30
N ILE A 282 -5.13 -6.98 20.64
CA ILE A 282 -6.54 -7.34 20.81
C ILE A 282 -6.62 -8.63 21.62
N HIS A 283 -7.14 -8.55 22.83
CA HIS A 283 -7.46 -9.71 23.66
C HIS A 283 -8.87 -10.22 23.33
N LEU A 284 -8.95 -11.46 22.85
CA LEU A 284 -10.21 -12.13 22.51
C LEU A 284 -10.53 -13.14 23.62
N ASP A 285 -11.53 -12.87 24.44
CA ASP A 285 -12.04 -13.79 25.48
C ASP A 285 -13.42 -14.30 25.05
N ILE A 286 -13.49 -15.59 24.67
CA ILE A 286 -14.70 -16.25 24.18
C ILE A 286 -14.85 -17.59 24.89
N ALA A 287 -16.07 -17.88 25.36
CA ALA A 287 -16.42 -19.18 25.92
C ALA A 287 -16.44 -20.26 24.81
N GLN A 288 -15.70 -21.36 25.01
CA GLN A 288 -15.65 -22.47 24.04
C GLN A 288 -16.63 -23.58 24.39
N PRO A 289 -17.45 -24.08 23.43
CA PRO A 289 -17.66 -23.60 22.05
C PRO A 289 -18.73 -22.50 21.96
N LEU A 290 -18.52 -21.49 21.09
CA LEU A 290 -19.52 -20.47 20.75
C LEU A 290 -20.08 -20.75 19.34
N THR A 291 -21.09 -21.60 19.27
CA THR A 291 -21.87 -21.87 18.07
C THR A 291 -23.11 -20.99 18.04
N LEU A 292 -23.35 -20.30 16.92
CA LEU A 292 -24.60 -19.60 16.67
C LEU A 292 -25.56 -20.54 15.95
N ASP A 293 -26.66 -20.89 16.62
CA ASP A 293 -27.81 -21.53 15.97
C ASP A 293 -28.60 -20.48 15.17
N ASP A 294 -29.17 -20.90 14.04
CA ASP A 294 -29.98 -20.06 13.15
C ASP A 294 -31.23 -19.59 13.93
N PRO A 295 -31.60 -18.29 13.94
CA PRO A 295 -32.68 -17.75 14.77
C PRO A 295 -34.10 -18.13 14.32
N ASP A 296 -34.26 -19.11 13.44
CA ASP A 296 -35.54 -19.57 12.86
C ASP A 296 -36.11 -20.85 13.54
N ASP A 297 -35.53 -21.32 14.65
CA ASP A 297 -36.07 -22.42 15.49
C ASP A 297 -37.13 -21.93 16.51
#